data_AF-A0A522ACG4-F1
#
_entry.id   AF-A0A522ACG4-F1
#
_cell.length_a   1.000
_cell.length_b   1.000
_cell.length_c   1.000
_cell.angle_alpha   90.00
_cell.angle_beta   90.00
_cell.angle_gamma   90.00
#
_symmetry.space_group_name_H-M   'P 1'
#
loop_
_entity.id
_entity.type
_entity.pdbx_description
1 polymer ?
#
loop_
_entity_poly.entity_id
_entity_poly.type
_entity_poly.pdbx_seq_one_letter_code
_entity_poly.pdbx_strand_id
1 'polypeptide(L)'
;MNHWIAFADGFTFPSQDFYASLEKELATRKVPGLEISRVEYAEGGLFSDQRLYLRFIRERLAFDTCAAPFGTGYFFSCRTVYSPVELRLWHVLVALAFFGGVYLFLAWLLGITFAAIAVAGLLVALAQVFRNTIALKLSDLDAALIKMPVVGPIYEKYFRTETYYREDTRLVYLDLVPKLVQTVAEEITATKGVKLVRQYQRAPILGELYKPHPPVTKPAAA
;
A
#
# COMPACT_ATOMS: atom_id res chain seq x y z
N MET A 1 -11.72 10.02 1.22
CA MET A 1 -12.14 10.14 -0.20
C MET A 1 -11.43 9.05 -0.98
N ASN A 2 -12.14 8.14 -1.66
CA ASN A 2 -11.49 6.99 -2.33
C ASN A 2 -10.80 7.39 -3.66
N HIS A 3 -11.20 8.53 -4.23
CA HIS A 3 -10.61 9.13 -5.40
C HIS A 3 -10.98 10.62 -5.43
N TRP A 4 -10.11 11.41 -6.04
CA TRP A 4 -10.33 12.82 -6.36
C TRP A 4 -9.78 13.06 -7.77
N ILE A 5 -10.55 13.77 -8.60
CA ILE A 5 -10.14 14.16 -9.95
C ILE A 5 -10.61 15.59 -10.19
N ALA A 6 -9.74 16.41 -10.75
CA ALA A 6 -10.05 17.78 -11.13
C ALA A 6 -9.44 18.12 -12.50
N PHE A 7 -10.10 19.02 -13.21
CA PHE A 7 -9.77 19.38 -14.58
C PHE A 7 -9.40 20.85 -14.69
N ALA A 8 -8.48 21.16 -15.60
CA ALA A 8 -8.07 22.50 -15.96
C ALA A 8 -8.10 22.61 -17.50
N ASP A 9 -9.03 23.41 -18.02
CA ASP A 9 -9.17 23.63 -19.46
C ASP A 9 -8.02 24.51 -19.99
N GLY A 10 -7.49 24.19 -21.18
CA GLY A 10 -6.45 25.00 -21.83
C GLY A 10 -5.11 25.05 -21.10
N PHE A 11 -4.88 24.13 -20.17
CA PHE A 11 -3.68 24.06 -19.35
C PHE A 11 -2.73 22.98 -19.84
N THR A 12 -1.44 23.28 -19.88
CA THR A 12 -0.39 22.29 -20.14
C THR A 12 0.73 22.49 -19.13
N PHE A 13 1.15 21.39 -18.51
CA PHE A 13 2.22 21.39 -17.52
C PHE A 13 2.98 20.06 -17.51
N PRO A 14 4.32 20.08 -17.34
CA PRO A 14 5.07 18.86 -17.14
C PRO A 14 4.62 18.16 -15.86
N SER A 15 4.23 16.90 -15.97
CA SER A 15 3.79 16.09 -14.82
C SER A 15 4.92 15.88 -13.79
N GLN A 16 6.17 15.86 -14.24
CA GLN A 16 7.35 15.71 -13.38
C GLN A 16 7.54 16.89 -12.43
N ASP A 17 7.23 18.12 -12.86
CA ASP A 17 7.35 19.32 -12.03
C ASP A 17 6.28 19.33 -10.92
N PHE A 18 5.10 18.78 -11.23
CA PHE A 18 4.04 18.56 -10.25
C PHE A 18 4.50 17.55 -9.19
N TYR A 19 5.09 16.44 -9.63
CA TYR A 19 5.61 15.40 -8.73
C TYR A 19 6.76 15.92 -7.86
N ALA A 20 7.69 16.70 -8.42
CA ALA A 20 8.79 17.30 -7.67
C ALA A 20 8.29 18.29 -6.60
N SER A 21 7.25 19.06 -6.92
CA SER A 21 6.60 19.97 -5.96
C SER A 21 5.98 19.22 -4.79
N LEU A 22 5.28 18.10 -5.06
CA LEU A 22 4.71 17.24 -4.03
C LEU A 22 5.76 16.55 -3.17
N GLU A 23 6.81 16.02 -3.78
CA GLU A 23 7.94 15.40 -3.08
C GLU A 23 8.58 16.41 -2.11
N LYS A 24 8.76 17.66 -2.53
CA LYS A 24 9.30 18.74 -1.69
C LYS A 24 8.39 19.08 -0.51
N GLU A 25 7.10 19.29 -0.74
CA GLU A 25 6.12 19.58 0.33
C GLU A 25 6.04 18.45 1.36
N LEU A 26 6.03 17.19 0.90
CA LEU A 26 6.01 16.02 1.78
C LEU A 26 7.31 15.87 2.57
N ALA A 27 8.46 16.15 1.95
CA ALA A 27 9.75 16.15 2.62
C ALA A 27 9.83 17.22 3.71
N THR A 28 9.28 18.42 3.47
CA THR A 28 9.21 19.50 4.47
C THR A 28 8.39 19.07 5.69
N ARG A 29 7.29 18.34 5.48
CA ARG A 29 6.38 17.91 6.57
C ARG A 29 6.88 16.72 7.37
N LYS A 30 7.88 15.98 6.90
CA LYS A 30 8.49 14.82 7.58
C LYS A 30 7.45 13.83 8.11
N VAL A 31 6.53 13.40 7.25
CA VAL A 31 5.49 12.43 7.61
C VAL A 31 6.15 11.09 8.02
N PRO A 32 5.85 10.53 9.21
CA PRO A 32 6.53 9.35 9.71
C PRO A 32 6.14 8.10 8.91
N GLY A 33 7.14 7.34 8.46
CA GLY A 33 6.96 6.08 7.74
C GLY A 33 6.39 6.25 6.32
N LEU A 34 6.56 7.43 5.73
CA LEU A 34 6.16 7.71 4.36
C LEU A 34 7.26 7.27 3.38
N GLU A 35 6.91 6.37 2.48
CA GLU A 35 7.73 5.99 1.33
C GLU A 35 7.14 6.63 0.06
N ILE A 36 7.97 7.29 -0.73
CA ILE A 36 7.57 7.91 -2.00
C ILE A 36 8.24 7.15 -3.13
N SER A 37 7.46 6.73 -4.12
CA SER A 37 7.94 5.99 -5.28
C SER A 37 7.24 6.46 -6.55
N ARG A 38 7.95 6.44 -7.67
CA ARG A 38 7.38 6.69 -8.99
C ARG A 38 7.09 5.34 -9.62
N VAL A 39 5.84 5.13 -10.02
CA VAL A 39 5.35 3.85 -10.55
C VAL A 39 4.76 4.09 -11.92
N GLU A 40 5.17 3.28 -12.90
CA GLU A 40 4.63 3.31 -14.25
C GLU A 40 3.58 2.20 -14.40
N TYR A 41 2.40 2.57 -14.89
CA TYR A 41 1.35 1.63 -15.25
C TYR A 41 1.15 1.62 -16.76
N ALA A 42 1.18 0.43 -17.36
CA ALA A 42 0.74 0.25 -18.72
C ALA A 42 -0.79 0.44 -18.79
N GLU A 43 -1.28 1.21 -19.76
CA GLU A 43 -2.72 1.42 -19.95
C GLU A 43 -3.44 0.18 -20.48
N GLY A 44 -2.70 -0.77 -21.05
CA GLY A 44 -3.22 -1.96 -21.70
C GLY A 44 -2.19 -3.10 -21.77
N GLY A 45 -2.07 -3.72 -22.94
CA GLY A 45 -1.18 -4.86 -23.14
C GLY A 45 0.31 -4.51 -23.11
N LEU A 46 1.15 -5.51 -23.42
CA LEU A 46 2.63 -5.44 -23.40
C LEU A 46 3.25 -4.29 -24.23
N PHE A 47 2.51 -3.70 -25.16
CA PHE A 47 2.96 -2.60 -26.03
C PHE A 47 2.16 -1.31 -25.85
N SER A 48 1.43 -1.19 -24.75
CA SER A 48 0.65 0.00 -24.45
C SER A 48 1.53 1.13 -23.91
N ASP A 49 1.09 2.37 -24.13
CA ASP A 49 1.66 3.53 -23.46
C ASP A 49 1.64 3.35 -21.93
N GLN A 50 2.69 3.84 -21.29
CA GLN A 50 2.86 3.81 -19.85
C GLN A 50 2.58 5.19 -19.26
N ARG A 51 1.79 5.21 -18.19
CA ARG A 51 1.51 6.41 -17.41
C ARG A 51 2.33 6.40 -16.14
N LEU A 52 3.03 7.51 -15.90
CA LEU A 52 3.79 7.73 -14.67
C LEU A 52 2.88 8.26 -13.57
N TYR A 53 2.88 7.57 -12.43
CA TYR A 53 2.19 7.95 -11.20
C TYR A 53 3.18 8.19 -10.09
N LEU A 54 2.87 9.15 -9.22
CA LEU A 54 3.57 9.33 -7.96
C LEU A 54 2.79 8.63 -6.85
N ARG A 55 3.40 7.60 -6.29
CA ARG A 55 2.85 6.75 -5.24
C ARG A 55 3.44 7.12 -3.89
N PHE A 56 2.55 7.44 -2.96
CA PHE A 56 2.85 7.63 -1.54
C PHE A 56 2.39 6.40 -0.79
N ILE A 57 3.27 5.72 -0.06
CA ILE A 57 2.91 4.56 0.76
C ILE A 57 3.21 4.88 2.22
N ARG A 58 2.24 4.63 3.08
CA ARG A 58 2.45 4.52 4.52
C ARG A 58 1.83 3.22 4.99
N GLU A 59 2.69 2.31 5.45
CA GLU A 59 2.30 0.94 5.82
C GLU A 59 1.58 0.21 4.67
N ARG A 60 0.24 0.13 4.71
CA ARG A 60 -0.60 -0.53 3.71
C ARG A 60 -1.55 0.41 2.98
N LEU A 61 -1.48 1.69 3.31
CA LEU A 61 -2.23 2.74 2.64
C LEU A 61 -1.34 3.39 1.62
N ALA A 62 -1.72 3.25 0.36
CA ALA A 62 -1.07 3.91 -0.75
C ALA A 62 -2.00 4.98 -1.34
N PHE A 63 -1.40 6.06 -1.83
CA PHE A 63 -2.05 7.07 -2.64
C PHE A 63 -1.31 7.19 -3.96
N ASP A 64 -2.03 6.96 -5.06
CA ASP A 64 -1.48 7.12 -6.39
C ASP A 64 -2.00 8.44 -6.96
N THR A 65 -1.07 9.34 -7.27
CA THR A 65 -1.37 10.65 -7.86
C THR A 65 -0.87 10.74 -9.30
N CYS A 66 -1.64 11.42 -10.12
CA CYS A 66 -1.30 11.62 -11.52
C CYS A 66 -1.68 13.03 -11.99
N ALA A 67 -0.83 13.56 -12.85
CA ALA A 67 -1.01 14.79 -13.59
C ALA A 67 -0.76 14.49 -15.06
N ALA A 68 -1.75 14.68 -15.93
CA ALA A 68 -1.61 14.36 -17.35
C ALA A 68 -2.57 15.18 -18.24
N PRO A 69 -2.18 15.44 -19.50
CA PRO A 69 -3.08 16.03 -20.49
C PRO A 69 -4.17 15.04 -20.89
N PHE A 70 -5.38 15.55 -21.15
CA PHE A 70 -6.51 14.79 -21.68
C PHE A 70 -7.31 15.67 -22.64
N GLY A 71 -7.07 15.48 -23.94
CA GLY A 71 -7.65 16.34 -24.98
C GLY A 71 -7.13 17.78 -24.89
N THR A 72 -8.04 18.74 -24.82
CA THR A 72 -7.74 20.19 -24.75
C THR A 72 -7.50 20.71 -23.33
N GLY A 73 -7.58 19.85 -22.33
CA GLY A 73 -7.32 20.22 -20.95
C GLY A 73 -6.42 19.22 -20.25
N TYR A 74 -6.27 19.44 -18.96
CA TYR A 74 -5.33 18.73 -18.12
C TYR A 74 -6.02 18.30 -16.85
N PHE A 75 -5.76 17.07 -16.41
CA PHE A 75 -6.37 16.57 -15.20
C PHE A 75 -5.32 16.25 -14.14
N PHE A 76 -5.74 16.48 -12.91
CA PHE A 76 -5.07 16.00 -11.71
C PHE A 76 -5.95 14.93 -11.09
N SER A 77 -5.33 13.84 -10.64
CA SER A 77 -6.04 12.76 -9.96
C SER A 77 -5.26 12.26 -8.75
N CYS A 78 -5.99 11.84 -7.73
CA CYS A 78 -5.47 11.22 -6.52
C CYS A 78 -6.39 10.06 -6.13
N ARG A 79 -5.85 8.84 -6.04
CA ARG A 79 -6.62 7.63 -5.72
C ARG A 79 -6.05 6.95 -4.49
N THR A 80 -6.92 6.54 -3.58
CA THR A 80 -6.54 5.64 -2.47
C THR A 80 -6.40 4.22 -3.00
N VAL A 81 -5.30 3.57 -2.68
CA VAL A 81 -5.05 2.15 -2.92
C VAL A 81 -4.83 1.48 -1.58
N TYR A 82 -5.69 0.54 -1.22
CA TYR A 82 -5.55 -0.27 -0.02
C TYR A 82 -4.95 -1.62 -0.38
N SER A 83 -3.88 -2.03 0.32
CA SER A 83 -3.25 -3.34 0.14
C SER A 83 -3.55 -4.23 1.35
N PRO A 84 -4.63 -5.03 1.35
CA PRO A 84 -5.01 -5.86 2.49
C PRO A 84 -3.96 -6.93 2.83
N VAL A 85 -3.89 -7.31 4.10
CA VAL A 85 -3.14 -8.50 4.54
C VAL A 85 -3.96 -9.74 4.19
N GLU A 86 -3.62 -10.42 3.11
CA GLU A 86 -4.21 -11.71 2.81
C GLU A 86 -3.33 -12.84 3.35
N LEU A 87 -3.68 -13.35 4.54
CA LEU A 87 -3.14 -14.64 5.00
C LEU A 87 -3.71 -15.77 4.14
N ARG A 88 -3.01 -16.08 3.05
CA ARG A 88 -3.29 -17.27 2.23
C ARG A 88 -2.74 -18.53 2.89
N LEU A 89 -3.39 -19.67 2.67
CA LEU A 89 -3.04 -20.98 3.24
C LEU A 89 -1.58 -21.38 2.96
N TRP A 90 -1.04 -21.01 1.80
CA TRP A 90 0.34 -21.34 1.44
C TRP A 90 1.38 -20.76 2.41
N HIS A 91 1.14 -19.57 2.98
CA HIS A 91 2.07 -18.98 3.95
C HIS A 91 2.17 -19.85 5.21
N VAL A 92 1.04 -20.42 5.65
CA VAL A 92 0.99 -21.35 6.78
C VAL A 92 1.68 -22.66 6.44
N LEU A 93 1.47 -23.18 5.22
CA LEU A 93 2.14 -24.40 4.76
C LEU A 93 3.65 -24.25 4.68
N VAL A 94 4.15 -23.11 4.17
CA VAL A 94 5.59 -22.84 4.11
C VAL A 94 6.19 -22.66 5.49
N ALA A 95 5.49 -21.98 6.41
CA ALA A 95 5.92 -21.89 7.80
C ALA A 95 5.99 -23.29 8.46
N LEU A 96 4.97 -24.12 8.26
CA LEU A 96 4.93 -25.49 8.80
C LEU A 96 6.02 -26.37 8.20
N ALA A 97 6.26 -26.28 6.88
CA ALA A 97 7.35 -27.00 6.22
C ALA A 97 8.72 -26.57 6.75
N PHE A 98 8.94 -25.28 6.98
CA PHE A 98 10.18 -24.77 7.57
C PHE A 98 10.40 -25.32 8.98
N PHE A 99 9.43 -25.19 9.88
CA PHE A 99 9.56 -25.70 11.26
C PHE A 99 9.63 -27.23 11.30
N GLY A 100 8.93 -27.92 10.40
CA GLY A 100 9.01 -29.38 10.24
C GLY A 100 10.40 -29.82 9.76
N GLY A 101 10.99 -29.13 8.79
CA GLY A 101 12.36 -29.38 8.33
C GLY A 101 13.41 -29.15 9.41
N VAL A 102 13.30 -28.03 10.16
CA VAL A 102 14.15 -27.75 11.31
C VAL A 102 14.01 -28.84 12.39
N TYR A 103 12.78 -29.28 12.67
CA TYR A 103 12.54 -30.37 13.61
C TYR A 103 13.21 -31.68 13.17
N LEU A 104 13.02 -32.10 11.91
CA LEU A 104 13.62 -33.33 11.39
C LEU A 104 15.16 -33.26 11.42
N PHE A 105 15.74 -32.11 11.05
CA PHE A 105 17.18 -31.88 11.10
C PHE A 105 17.72 -31.98 12.54
N LEU A 106 17.06 -31.33 13.50
CA LEU A 106 17.44 -31.42 14.91
C LEU A 106 17.21 -32.81 15.49
N ALA A 107 16.15 -33.52 15.07
CA ALA A 107 15.87 -34.88 15.52
C ALA A 107 16.96 -35.86 15.03
N TRP A 108 17.49 -35.64 13.83
CA TRP A 108 18.62 -36.40 13.31
C TRP A 108 19.92 -36.16 14.11
N LEU A 109 20.14 -34.93 14.62
CA LEU A 109 21.39 -34.57 15.28
C LEU A 109 21.38 -34.74 16.81
N LEU A 110 20.26 -34.48 17.49
CA LEU A 110 20.12 -34.51 18.95
C LEU A 110 19.12 -35.56 19.47
N GLY A 111 18.36 -36.19 18.58
CA GLY A 111 17.23 -37.07 18.96
C GLY A 111 15.90 -36.32 19.11
N ILE A 112 14.81 -37.10 19.04
CA ILE A 112 13.42 -36.62 18.91
C ILE A 112 12.99 -35.72 20.08
N THR A 113 13.37 -36.08 21.31
CA THR A 113 12.96 -35.37 22.54
C THR A 113 13.62 -33.99 22.65
N PHE A 114 14.94 -33.92 22.49
CA PHE A 114 15.68 -32.66 22.52
C PHE A 114 15.31 -31.75 21.35
N ALA A 115 15.05 -32.32 20.16
CA ALA A 115 14.56 -31.56 19.02
C ALA A 115 13.22 -30.89 19.29
N ALA A 116 12.27 -31.60 19.92
CA ALA A 116 10.96 -31.03 20.28
C ALA A 116 11.10 -29.85 21.24
N ILE A 117 11.94 -29.99 22.28
CA ILE A 117 12.21 -28.91 23.25
C ILE A 117 12.87 -27.71 22.56
N ALA A 118 13.87 -27.95 21.71
CA ALA A 118 14.58 -26.90 20.98
C ALA A 118 13.65 -26.12 20.04
N VAL A 119 12.78 -26.81 19.29
CA VAL A 119 11.81 -26.15 18.40
C VAL A 119 10.77 -25.37 19.20
N ALA A 120 10.27 -25.91 20.31
CA ALA A 120 9.34 -25.18 21.18
C ALA A 120 9.99 -23.91 21.75
N GLY A 121 11.24 -24.00 22.22
CA GLY A 121 12.02 -22.86 22.69
C GLY A 121 12.24 -21.81 21.60
N LEU A 122 12.55 -22.25 20.38
CA LEU A 122 12.69 -21.36 19.21
C LEU A 122 11.39 -20.61 18.90
N LEU A 123 10.25 -21.30 18.89
CA LEU A 123 8.95 -20.67 18.65
C LEU A 123 8.60 -19.65 19.72
N VAL A 124 8.87 -19.95 20.99
CA VAL A 124 8.66 -19.00 22.09
C VAL A 124 9.59 -17.80 21.95
N ALA A 125 10.88 -18.01 21.66
CA ALA A 125 11.84 -16.94 21.45
C ALA A 125 11.40 -16.02 20.28
N LEU A 126 11.00 -16.59 19.14
CA LEU A 126 10.47 -15.84 18.00
C LEU A 126 9.21 -15.03 18.37
N ALA A 127 8.26 -15.65 19.08
CA ALA A 127 7.05 -14.97 19.53
C ALA A 127 7.35 -13.80 20.49
N GLN A 128 8.33 -13.95 21.39
CA GLN A 128 8.76 -12.88 22.28
C GLN A 128 9.45 -11.75 21.53
N VAL A 129 10.34 -12.07 20.57
CA VAL A 129 10.95 -11.07 19.69
C VAL A 129 9.85 -10.30 18.95
N PHE A 130 8.90 -10.97 18.32
CA PHE A 130 7.80 -10.34 17.59
C PHE A 130 6.86 -9.50 18.45
N ARG A 131 6.62 -9.89 19.71
CA ARG A 131 5.83 -9.06 20.65
C ARG A 131 6.61 -7.84 21.13
N ASN A 132 7.92 -7.98 21.30
CA ASN A 132 8.78 -6.95 21.86
C ASN A 132 9.42 -6.05 20.78
N THR A 133 9.27 -6.33 19.48
CA THR A 133 9.77 -5.46 18.38
C THR A 133 9.28 -4.02 18.52
N ILE A 134 8.00 -3.85 18.88
CA ILE A 134 7.36 -2.54 19.08
C ILE A 134 7.94 -1.83 20.32
N ALA A 135 8.13 -2.56 21.42
CA ALA A 135 8.65 -2.00 22.67
C ALA A 135 10.16 -1.73 22.62
N LEU A 136 10.92 -2.50 21.84
CA LEU A 136 12.34 -2.28 21.57
C LEU A 136 12.59 -1.11 20.61
N LYS A 137 11.54 -0.44 20.09
CA LYS A 137 11.61 0.68 19.13
C LYS A 137 12.47 0.37 17.90
N LEU A 138 12.50 -0.89 17.47
CA LEU A 138 13.23 -1.30 16.28
C LEU A 138 12.36 -1.06 15.06
N SER A 139 12.15 0.21 14.70
CA SER A 139 11.33 0.63 13.54
C SER A 139 11.77 -0.04 12.24
N ASP A 140 13.06 -0.29 12.11
CA ASP A 140 13.65 -0.91 10.92
C ASP A 140 13.31 -2.40 10.83
N LEU A 141 13.18 -3.08 11.97
CA LEU A 141 12.76 -4.48 12.02
C LEU A 141 11.26 -4.64 11.75
N ASP A 142 10.40 -3.74 12.25
CA ASP A 142 8.97 -3.75 11.89
C ASP A 142 8.80 -3.59 10.37
N ALA A 143 9.49 -2.61 9.78
CA ALA A 143 9.45 -2.36 8.34
C ALA A 143 9.99 -3.54 7.52
N ALA A 144 11.09 -4.17 7.96
CA ALA A 144 11.66 -5.34 7.30
C ALA A 144 10.74 -6.56 7.36
N LEU A 145 10.12 -6.82 8.52
CA LEU A 145 9.22 -7.96 8.71
C LEU A 145 7.99 -7.85 7.82
N ILE A 146 7.41 -6.67 7.67
CA ILE A 146 6.22 -6.43 6.81
C ILE A 146 6.54 -6.69 5.33
N LYS A 147 7.77 -6.40 4.89
CA LYS A 147 8.22 -6.61 3.50
C LYS A 147 8.45 -8.09 3.18
N MET A 148 8.56 -8.98 4.17
CA MET A 148 8.77 -10.41 3.94
C MET A 148 7.48 -11.09 3.46
N PRO A 149 7.50 -11.86 2.35
CA PRO A 149 6.29 -12.43 1.75
C PRO A 149 5.60 -13.47 2.63
N VAL A 150 6.36 -14.28 3.39
CA VAL A 150 5.80 -15.32 4.27
C VAL A 150 5.56 -14.80 5.68
N VAL A 151 6.57 -14.14 6.26
CA VAL A 151 6.55 -13.70 7.66
C VAL A 151 5.65 -12.48 7.86
N GLY A 152 5.65 -11.53 6.93
CA GLY A 152 4.90 -10.28 7.03
C GLY A 152 3.41 -10.48 7.29
N PRO A 153 2.70 -11.29 6.48
CA PRO A 153 1.28 -11.57 6.69
C PRO A 153 0.96 -12.20 8.05
N ILE A 154 1.82 -13.09 8.56
CA ILE A 154 1.64 -13.77 9.86
C ILE A 154 1.92 -12.80 11.00
N TYR A 155 3.03 -12.07 10.92
CA TYR A 155 3.43 -11.06 11.88
C TYR A 155 2.35 -9.98 12.04
N GLU A 156 1.85 -9.45 10.93
CA GLU A 156 0.89 -8.36 10.96
C GLU A 156 -0.47 -8.75 11.53
N LYS A 157 -0.92 -9.99 11.28
CA LYS A 157 -2.23 -10.45 11.77
C LYS A 157 -2.20 -10.92 13.22
N TYR A 158 -1.09 -11.49 13.70
CA TYR A 158 -1.04 -12.12 15.02
C TYR A 158 -0.20 -11.37 16.06
N PHE A 159 0.79 -10.57 15.64
CA PHE A 159 1.77 -9.97 16.55
C PHE A 159 1.78 -8.44 16.49
N ARG A 160 1.44 -7.83 15.35
CA ARG A 160 1.38 -6.38 15.20
C ARG A 160 0.11 -5.84 15.84
N THR A 161 0.24 -5.29 17.05
CA THR A 161 -0.88 -4.70 17.78
C THR A 161 -1.37 -3.41 17.11
N GLU A 162 -2.67 -3.34 16.82
CA GLU A 162 -3.35 -2.08 16.50
C GLU A 162 -3.49 -1.26 17.79
N THR A 163 -2.82 -0.11 17.84
CA THR A 163 -2.92 0.84 18.96
C THR A 163 -3.73 2.06 18.55
N TYR A 164 -4.35 2.78 19.50
CA TYR A 164 -5.06 4.02 19.21
C TYR A 164 -4.19 5.03 18.46
N TYR A 165 -2.92 5.17 18.83
CA TYR A 165 -1.99 6.04 18.12
C TYR A 165 -1.76 5.62 16.65
N ARG A 166 -1.69 4.32 16.36
CA ARG A 166 -1.56 3.82 14.98
C ARG A 166 -2.83 4.13 14.17
N GLU A 167 -3.99 3.95 14.78
CA GLU A 167 -5.27 4.33 14.17
C GLU A 167 -5.39 5.83 13.91
N ASP A 168 -5.09 6.66 14.90
CA ASP A 168 -5.16 8.12 14.77
C ASP A 168 -4.21 8.63 13.67
N THR A 169 -2.96 8.15 13.67
CA THR A 169 -2.00 8.54 12.64
C THR A 169 -2.40 8.05 11.24
N ARG A 170 -3.09 6.90 11.14
CA ARG A 170 -3.68 6.39 9.90
C ARG A 170 -4.76 7.34 9.38
N LEU A 171 -5.66 7.80 10.25
CA LEU A 171 -6.72 8.74 9.90
C LEU A 171 -6.16 10.11 9.50
N VAL A 172 -5.16 10.61 10.24
CA VAL A 172 -4.45 11.85 9.89
C VAL A 172 -3.81 11.74 8.52
N TYR A 173 -3.17 10.61 8.21
CA TYR A 173 -2.58 10.39 6.89
C TYR A 173 -3.62 10.39 5.76
N LEU A 174 -4.76 9.73 5.97
CA LEU A 174 -5.86 9.65 5.01
C LEU A 174 -6.51 11.02 4.74
N ASP A 175 -6.48 11.93 5.71
CA ASP A 175 -6.99 13.29 5.57
C ASP A 175 -5.96 14.25 4.97
N LEU A 176 -4.71 14.16 5.42
CA LEU A 176 -3.64 15.11 5.08
C LEU A 176 -3.18 14.98 3.62
N VAL A 177 -2.92 13.76 3.14
CA VAL A 177 -2.33 13.56 1.80
C VAL A 177 -3.26 14.04 0.68
N PRO A 178 -4.56 13.67 0.64
CA PRO A 178 -5.47 14.17 -0.39
C PRO A 178 -5.61 15.69 -0.37
N LYS A 179 -5.65 16.31 0.82
CA LYS A 179 -5.72 17.77 0.96
C LYS A 179 -4.47 18.43 0.42
N LEU A 180 -3.29 17.91 0.73
CA LEU A 180 -2.03 18.43 0.20
C LEU A 180 -1.99 18.37 -1.33
N VAL A 181 -2.38 17.24 -1.91
CA VAL A 181 -2.41 17.07 -3.37
C VAL A 181 -3.36 18.07 -4.03
N GLN A 182 -4.52 18.31 -3.41
CA GLN A 182 -5.46 19.34 -3.86
C GLN A 182 -4.85 20.74 -3.80
N THR A 183 -4.24 21.10 -2.67
CA THR A 183 -3.61 22.42 -2.48
C THR A 183 -2.52 22.67 -3.51
N VAL A 184 -1.62 21.70 -3.74
CA VAL A 184 -0.52 21.86 -4.71
C VAL A 184 -1.07 21.98 -6.14
N ALA A 185 -2.11 21.22 -6.50
CA ALA A 185 -2.75 21.36 -7.80
C ALA A 185 -3.43 22.73 -7.97
N GLU A 186 -4.08 23.24 -6.92
CA GLU A 186 -4.70 24.57 -6.91
C GLU A 186 -3.66 25.69 -7.00
N GLU A 187 -2.53 25.58 -6.30
CA GLU A 187 -1.44 26.56 -6.36
C GLU A 187 -0.79 26.64 -7.75
N ILE A 188 -0.53 25.48 -8.38
CA ILE A 188 0.08 25.41 -9.71
C ILE A 188 -0.87 25.97 -10.78
N THR A 189 -2.16 25.67 -10.67
CA THR A 189 -3.17 26.20 -11.61
C THR A 189 -3.43 27.69 -11.40
N ALA A 190 -3.47 28.15 -10.14
CA ALA A 190 -3.61 29.57 -9.79
C ALA A 190 -2.42 30.42 -10.28
N THR A 191 -1.19 29.91 -10.15
CA THR A 191 0.02 30.59 -10.66
C THR A 191 -0.05 30.84 -12.17
N LYS A 192 -0.74 29.97 -12.90
CA LYS A 192 -0.96 30.10 -14.35
C LYS A 192 -2.29 30.77 -14.73
N GLY A 193 -3.07 31.24 -13.75
CA GLY A 193 -4.35 31.93 -13.99
C GLY A 193 -5.50 31.02 -14.43
N VAL A 194 -5.37 29.70 -14.31
CA VAL A 194 -6.43 28.75 -14.69
C VAL A 194 -7.17 28.29 -13.44
N LYS A 195 -8.51 28.32 -13.48
CA LYS A 195 -9.33 27.84 -12.38
C LYS A 195 -9.51 26.33 -12.48
N LEU A 196 -9.16 25.62 -11.41
CA LEU A 196 -9.40 24.18 -11.30
C LEU A 196 -10.91 23.89 -11.14
N VAL A 197 -11.50 23.15 -12.07
CA VAL A 197 -12.90 22.73 -12.01
C VAL A 197 -12.96 21.32 -11.43
N ARG A 198 -13.62 21.18 -10.27
CA ARG A 198 -13.88 19.88 -9.65
C ARG A 198 -15.09 19.25 -10.32
N GLN A 199 -14.90 18.15 -11.05
CA GLN A 199 -15.99 17.51 -11.81
C GLN A 199 -16.76 16.44 -11.01
N TYR A 200 -16.11 15.73 -10.08
CA TYR A 200 -16.73 14.62 -9.35
C TYR A 200 -17.15 15.01 -7.94
N GLN A 201 -18.19 15.83 -7.82
CA GLN A 201 -18.77 16.18 -6.51
C GLN A 201 -19.73 15.10 -5.97
N ARG A 202 -20.05 14.08 -6.78
CA ARG A 202 -20.92 12.93 -6.41
C ARG A 202 -20.13 11.62 -6.45
N ALA A 203 -20.42 10.73 -5.50
CA ALA A 203 -19.87 9.38 -5.43
C ALA A 203 -20.09 8.63 -6.77
N PRO A 204 -19.18 7.72 -7.16
CA PRO A 204 -19.22 7.04 -8.45
C PRO A 204 -20.50 6.21 -8.55
N ILE A 205 -21.25 6.45 -9.62
CA ILE A 205 -22.63 5.95 -9.81
C ILE A 205 -22.65 4.42 -10.04
N LEU A 206 -21.49 3.80 -10.30
CA LEU A 206 -21.38 2.39 -10.72
C LEU A 206 -20.45 1.60 -9.78
N GLY A 207 -20.90 1.36 -8.55
CA GLY A 207 -20.20 0.52 -7.57
C GLY A 207 -20.15 -0.98 -7.90
N GLU A 208 -21.01 -1.45 -8.80
CA GLU A 208 -21.16 -2.87 -9.18
C GLU A 208 -20.03 -3.38 -10.10
N LEU A 209 -19.46 -2.51 -10.96
CA LEU A 209 -18.44 -2.90 -11.96
C LEU A 209 -17.08 -3.29 -11.37
N TYR A 210 -16.87 -3.03 -10.08
CA TYR A 210 -15.60 -3.29 -9.38
C TYR A 210 -15.64 -4.53 -8.47
N LYS A 211 -16.73 -5.32 -8.47
CA LYS A 211 -16.77 -6.61 -7.75
C LYS A 211 -16.22 -7.73 -8.65
N PRO A 212 -15.36 -8.65 -8.13
CA PRO A 212 -14.92 -9.81 -8.91
C PRO A 212 -16.12 -10.69 -9.29
N HIS A 213 -16.33 -10.91 -10.59
CA HIS A 213 -17.33 -11.87 -11.06
C HIS A 213 -16.78 -13.30 -10.92
N PRO A 214 -17.56 -14.26 -10.37
CA PRO A 214 -17.19 -15.67 -10.49
C PRO A 214 -17.24 -16.10 -11.96
N PRO A 215 -16.40 -17.07 -12.37
CA PRO A 215 -16.34 -17.51 -13.77
C PRO A 215 -17.69 -18.03 -14.22
N VAL A 216 -18.10 -17.63 -15.43
CA VAL A 216 -19.37 -18.00 -16.04
C VAL A 216 -19.39 -19.52 -16.25
N THR A 217 -20.10 -20.23 -15.36
CA THR A 217 -20.47 -21.62 -15.59
C THR A 217 -21.72 -21.63 -16.45
N LYS A 218 -21.59 -22.18 -17.66
CA LYS A 218 -22.72 -22.38 -18.57
C LYS A 218 -23.70 -23.36 -17.90
N PRO A 219 -25.00 -23.04 -17.76
CA PRO A 219 -25.95 -23.96 -17.14
C PRO A 219 -26.07 -25.23 -17.98
N ALA A 220 -26.16 -26.38 -17.30
CA ALA A 220 -26.50 -27.65 -17.91
C ALA A 220 -27.85 -27.51 -18.62
N ALA A 221 -27.88 -27.83 -19.91
CA ALA A 221 -29.13 -28.04 -20.62
C ALA A 221 -29.79 -29.30 -20.04
N ALA A 222 -31.11 -29.22 -19.84
CA ALA A 222 -31.97 -30.27 -19.32
C ALA A 222 -31.88 -31.57 -20.13
#